data_AF-A0A132PHB3-F1
#
_entry.id   AF-A0A132PHB3-F1
#
_cell.length_a   1.000
_cell.length_b   1.000
_cell.length_c   1.000
_cell.angle_alpha   90.00
_cell.angle_beta   90.00
_cell.angle_gamma   90.00
#
_symmetry.space_group_name_H-M   'P 1'
#
loop_
_entity.id
_entity.type
_entity.pdbx_description
1 polymer ?
#
loop_
_entity_poly.entity_id
_entity_poly.type
_entity_poly.pdbx_seq_one_letter_code
_entity_poly.pdbx_strand_id
1 'polypeptide(L)'
;MAETITETTPDRDGDIPAGFTYLGQFVDHDLTMDKTVGELGSDVTVDELIQGRSPALDLDSLYGRGPTGDPQFYTDGLHLKMGRTEALDDFLPAFDGHDLPREPQQRLALIPDHRNDENLAVAQTHLAFIRFHNRVVGTVAPGPAATMFEAARESVVKHYQWMLKTDYLPRIVDPGIVQDVFTNGRTLFETSPAAGDAPTMPIEFSVAAFRLGHSMIRDTYNWNRFFDDGGGALFFLFGFSATSGGLAGDRPLPSNWIADFRRLYNFAEAGRPDLAVPDAKFNNARNIDTQLTDPLADLPPGSFGESAPPADPLHANLAFRNLVRGSMVKLASGQQMAALAGVTPLTADEILKGDGSGVDFTGLAQQLREELTSSTPLWIYILREAELNGGRLTGVGGRIVAEVFHRAIEGSTYSIVREPHWRPALGPDTLTFRMVDLLLFAFEGRADLLNPLGDEPAQEFEIIELRRGADGPHVKILQHLLRARRFDLVADGIFGPVTEQAVRRFQGNQGITVDGIVGPVTWSRLFILVRRGSIGEAVRGVQVRMNLRQADPIAVDGDFGPLTEQAVRDFQTGEGIESDGIVGPVTWRRCVSQPVVPG
;
A
#
# COMPACT_ATOMS: atom_id res chain seq x y z
N MET A 1 8.87 5.47 22.01
CA MET A 1 7.98 6.17 21.05
C MET A 1 7.75 5.33 19.82
N ALA A 2 8.77 5.07 18.98
CA ALA A 2 8.60 4.28 17.75
C ALA A 2 7.98 2.90 17.99
N GLU A 3 8.47 2.16 18.99
CA GLU A 3 7.91 0.84 19.37
C GLU A 3 6.44 0.91 19.76
N THR A 4 6.02 1.97 20.49
CA THR A 4 4.62 2.19 20.88
C THR A 4 3.73 2.54 19.68
N ILE A 5 4.29 3.22 18.69
CA ILE A 5 3.57 3.63 17.47
C ILE A 5 3.29 2.41 16.57
N THR A 6 4.19 1.45 16.53
CA THR A 6 4.08 0.23 15.72
C THR A 6 3.67 -0.99 16.56
N GLU A 7 3.16 -0.80 17.77
CA GLU A 7 2.71 -1.91 18.61
C GLU A 7 1.50 -2.60 17.97
N THR A 8 1.49 -3.93 17.99
CA THR A 8 0.44 -4.73 17.35
C THR A 8 -0.92 -4.45 18.00
N THR A 9 -1.83 -3.87 17.23
CA THR A 9 -3.23 -3.65 17.61
C THR A 9 -4.17 -4.11 16.50
N PRO A 10 -5.45 -4.39 16.83
CA PRO A 10 -6.45 -4.66 15.79
C PRO A 10 -6.50 -3.52 14.77
N ASP A 11 -6.56 -3.85 13.48
CA ASP A 11 -6.73 -2.85 12.43
C ASP A 11 -7.99 -2.01 12.68
N ARG A 12 -7.79 -0.69 12.69
CA ARG A 12 -8.85 0.31 12.80
C ARG A 12 -9.01 0.99 11.45
N ASP A 13 -9.88 0.41 10.66
CA ASP A 13 -10.21 0.90 9.33
C ASP A 13 -11.05 2.18 9.43
N GLY A 14 -10.69 3.16 8.60
CA GLY A 14 -11.46 4.38 8.41
C GLY A 14 -12.49 4.26 7.29
N ASP A 15 -12.98 5.41 6.83
CA ASP A 15 -13.99 5.48 5.77
C ASP A 15 -13.41 5.72 4.36
N ILE A 16 -12.09 5.90 4.26
CA ILE A 16 -11.40 6.17 2.99
C ILE A 16 -11.14 4.83 2.29
N PRO A 17 -11.51 4.64 1.01
CA PRO A 17 -11.14 3.42 0.28
C PRO A 17 -9.63 3.22 0.22
N ALA A 18 -9.15 1.98 0.39
CA ALA A 18 -7.72 1.69 0.53
C ALA A 18 -6.89 2.06 -0.72
N GLY A 19 -7.51 2.18 -1.89
CA GLY A 19 -6.84 2.68 -3.09
C GLY A 19 -6.32 4.11 -2.94
N PHE A 20 -6.91 4.94 -2.07
CA PHE A 20 -6.43 6.31 -1.83
C PHE A 20 -5.11 6.35 -1.05
N THR A 21 -4.76 5.31 -0.28
CA THR A 21 -3.43 5.18 0.33
C THR A 21 -2.35 5.16 -0.74
N TYR A 22 -2.54 4.33 -1.77
CA TYR A 22 -1.57 4.14 -2.84
C TYR A 22 -1.62 5.21 -3.92
N LEU A 23 -2.79 5.83 -4.14
CA LEU A 23 -2.87 7.09 -4.90
C LEU A 23 -2.04 8.18 -4.22
N GLY A 24 -2.09 8.28 -2.88
CA GLY A 24 -1.25 9.20 -2.13
C GLY A 24 0.25 8.97 -2.32
N GLN A 25 0.68 7.70 -2.29
CA GLN A 25 2.07 7.34 -2.58
C GLN A 25 2.47 7.67 -4.03
N PHE A 26 1.61 7.40 -5.01
CA PHE A 26 1.84 7.79 -6.41
C PHE A 26 2.00 9.32 -6.55
N VAL A 27 1.16 10.10 -5.86
CA VAL A 27 1.24 11.57 -5.84
C VAL A 27 2.52 12.05 -5.16
N ASP A 28 2.96 11.41 -4.08
CA ASP A 28 4.24 11.71 -3.43
C ASP A 28 5.41 11.49 -4.40
N HIS A 29 5.41 10.39 -5.16
CA HIS A 29 6.45 10.14 -6.16
C HIS A 29 6.49 11.18 -7.30
N ASP A 30 5.37 11.83 -7.58
CA ASP A 30 5.29 12.96 -8.53
C ASP A 30 5.82 14.26 -7.91
N LEU A 31 5.61 14.48 -6.61
CA LEU A 31 6.00 15.70 -5.91
C LEU A 31 7.45 15.69 -5.39
N THR A 32 7.91 14.55 -4.85
CA THR A 32 9.12 14.46 -4.04
C THR A 32 10.10 13.47 -4.64
N MET A 33 11.39 13.83 -4.68
CA MET A 33 12.49 12.91 -4.91
C MET A 33 13.74 13.42 -4.19
N ASP A 34 13.88 13.06 -2.92
CA ASP A 34 15.07 13.37 -2.15
C ASP A 34 16.25 12.48 -2.61
N LYS A 35 17.23 13.07 -3.28
CA LYS A 35 18.47 12.41 -3.74
C LYS A 35 19.64 12.57 -2.75
N THR A 36 19.38 13.05 -1.54
CA THR A 36 20.44 13.35 -0.57
C THR A 36 21.07 12.07 -0.06
N VAL A 37 22.37 11.90 -0.33
CA VAL A 37 23.18 10.80 0.20
C VAL A 37 23.66 11.20 1.59
N GLY A 38 23.20 10.50 2.63
CA GLY A 38 23.62 10.73 4.01
C GLY A 38 23.36 9.51 4.89
N GLU A 39 24.19 9.29 5.90
CA GLU A 39 23.98 8.22 6.88
C GLU A 39 22.80 8.56 7.78
N LEU A 40 21.97 7.56 8.13
CA LEU A 40 20.85 7.76 9.04
C LEU A 40 21.38 8.29 10.39
N GLY A 41 20.92 9.49 10.79
CA GLY A 41 21.34 10.14 12.04
C GLY A 41 22.42 11.22 11.89
N SER A 42 22.94 11.50 10.70
CA SER A 42 23.79 12.69 10.47
C SER A 42 22.97 13.98 10.40
N ASP A 43 23.48 15.09 10.93
CA ASP A 43 22.89 16.42 10.67
C ASP A 43 22.92 16.69 9.15
N VAL A 44 21.79 17.08 8.57
CA VAL A 44 21.67 17.47 7.15
C VAL A 44 21.08 18.87 7.10
N THR A 45 21.79 19.81 6.49
CA THR A 45 21.30 21.16 6.27
C THR A 45 20.32 21.21 5.11
N VAL A 46 19.44 22.22 5.08
CA VAL A 46 18.50 22.41 3.97
C VAL A 46 19.24 22.58 2.63
N ASP A 47 20.42 23.21 2.64
CA ASP A 47 21.24 23.43 1.44
C ASP A 47 21.86 22.12 0.89
N GLU A 48 21.97 21.09 1.73
CA GLU A 48 22.46 19.75 1.34
C GLU A 48 21.34 18.87 0.76
N LEU A 49 20.07 19.27 0.90
CA LEU A 49 18.95 18.52 0.35
C LEU A 49 18.88 18.67 -1.18
N ILE A 50 19.09 17.57 -1.91
CA ILE A 50 19.00 17.57 -3.37
C ILE A 50 17.61 17.08 -3.78
N GLN A 51 16.75 18.01 -4.18
CA GLN A 51 15.49 17.67 -4.83
C GLN A 51 15.76 17.26 -6.29
N GLY A 52 15.47 16.00 -6.61
CA GLY A 52 15.83 15.40 -7.88
C GLY A 52 14.80 15.56 -9.01
N ARG A 53 13.57 16.02 -8.71
CA ARG A 53 12.44 16.22 -9.64
C ARG A 53 11.89 17.63 -9.53
N SER A 54 11.05 18.02 -10.49
CA SER A 54 10.25 19.25 -10.33
C SER A 54 9.20 19.02 -9.24
N PRO A 55 9.09 19.85 -8.19
CA PRO A 55 8.05 19.72 -7.18
C PRO A 55 6.71 20.27 -7.69
N ALA A 56 6.28 19.77 -8.85
CA ALA A 56 5.08 20.17 -9.55
C ALA A 56 4.20 18.96 -9.85
N LEU A 57 2.89 19.14 -9.83
CA LEU A 57 1.94 18.07 -10.17
C LEU A 57 1.74 18.03 -11.69
N ASP A 58 2.73 17.53 -12.41
CA ASP A 58 2.79 17.50 -13.87
C ASP A 58 2.99 16.10 -14.48
N LEU A 59 2.95 15.07 -13.62
CA LEU A 59 3.10 13.66 -14.00
C LEU A 59 4.46 13.37 -14.66
N ASP A 60 5.54 14.06 -14.28
CA ASP A 60 6.89 13.71 -14.74
C ASP A 60 7.29 12.27 -14.35
N SER A 61 6.68 11.74 -13.28
CA SER A 61 6.82 10.37 -12.81
C SER A 61 6.26 9.36 -13.81
N LEU A 62 5.29 9.76 -14.63
CA LEU A 62 4.66 8.99 -15.70
C LEU A 62 5.30 9.25 -17.07
N TYR A 63 5.63 10.51 -17.38
CA TYR A 63 6.05 10.93 -18.72
C TYR A 63 7.58 11.02 -18.92
N GLY A 64 8.36 11.13 -17.83
CA GLY A 64 9.77 11.49 -17.92
C GLY A 64 9.96 12.78 -18.74
N ARG A 65 10.94 12.80 -19.64
CA ARG A 65 11.18 13.90 -20.57
C ARG A 65 10.37 13.79 -21.87
N GLY A 66 9.33 12.97 -21.90
CA GLY A 66 8.46 12.74 -23.06
C GLY A 66 9.08 11.81 -24.11
N PRO A 67 8.35 11.54 -25.22
CA PRO A 67 8.73 10.54 -26.23
C PRO A 67 10.02 10.87 -26.98
N THR A 68 10.40 12.15 -27.09
CA THR A 68 11.67 12.55 -27.70
C THR A 68 12.85 12.42 -26.73
N GLY A 69 12.64 12.75 -25.45
CA GLY A 69 13.69 12.73 -24.44
C GLY A 69 13.98 11.33 -23.90
N ASP A 70 12.94 10.55 -23.65
CA ASP A 70 13.00 9.20 -23.09
C ASP A 70 12.13 8.22 -23.90
N PRO A 71 12.46 7.95 -25.19
CA PRO A 71 11.64 7.12 -26.10
C PRO A 71 11.43 5.68 -25.61
N GLN A 72 12.28 5.20 -24.70
CA GLN A 72 12.21 3.85 -24.16
C GLN A 72 10.88 3.52 -23.45
N PHE A 73 10.13 4.52 -23.00
CA PHE A 73 8.83 4.35 -22.33
C PHE A 73 7.62 4.34 -23.30
N TYR A 74 7.85 4.59 -24.59
CA TYR A 74 6.80 4.81 -25.58
C TYR A 74 6.86 3.80 -26.73
N THR A 75 5.72 3.46 -27.33
CA THR A 75 5.65 2.49 -28.45
C THR A 75 5.77 3.16 -29.82
N ASP A 76 5.16 4.32 -30.01
CA ASP A 76 5.04 5.02 -31.30
C ASP A 76 5.27 6.53 -31.17
N GLY A 77 5.89 6.95 -30.06
CA GLY A 77 6.08 8.36 -29.71
C GLY A 77 4.80 9.07 -29.25
N LEU A 78 3.72 8.31 -29.01
CA LEU A 78 2.43 8.82 -28.56
C LEU A 78 1.89 8.01 -27.38
N HIS A 79 1.89 6.68 -27.46
CA HIS A 79 1.39 5.80 -26.42
C HIS A 79 2.51 5.31 -25.49
N LEU A 80 2.20 5.27 -24.20
CA LEU A 80 3.05 4.68 -23.17
C LEU A 80 2.97 3.15 -23.23
N LYS A 81 4.11 2.47 -23.04
CA LYS A 81 4.18 1.00 -23.04
C LYS A 81 3.39 0.42 -21.87
N MET A 82 2.70 -0.69 -22.13
CA MET A 82 2.11 -1.53 -21.10
C MET A 82 2.74 -2.93 -21.17
N GLY A 83 2.88 -3.57 -20.02
CA GLY A 83 3.41 -4.92 -19.90
C GLY A 83 2.34 -5.99 -20.06
N ARG A 84 2.78 -7.23 -19.94
CA ARG A 84 1.94 -8.44 -19.94
C ARG A 84 2.30 -9.27 -18.71
N THR A 85 1.30 -9.84 -18.05
CA THR A 85 1.52 -10.76 -16.94
C THR A 85 2.05 -12.12 -17.43
N GLU A 86 2.56 -12.93 -16.50
CA GLU A 86 2.99 -14.30 -16.75
C GLU A 86 1.81 -15.25 -16.59
N ALA A 87 1.62 -16.16 -17.56
CA ALA A 87 0.60 -17.19 -17.46
C ALA A 87 0.98 -18.18 -16.35
N LEU A 88 -0.03 -18.74 -15.68
CA LEU A 88 0.14 -19.82 -14.71
C LEU A 88 -0.25 -21.13 -15.39
N ASP A 89 0.70 -21.70 -16.15
CA ASP A 89 0.50 -22.92 -16.94
C ASP A 89 -0.85 -22.92 -17.70
N ASP A 90 -1.61 -24.02 -17.64
CA ASP A 90 -2.94 -24.16 -18.22
C ASP A 90 -4.07 -23.57 -17.33
N PHE A 91 -3.73 -23.08 -16.14
CA PHE A 91 -4.70 -22.64 -15.13
C PHE A 91 -5.19 -21.21 -15.35
N LEU A 92 -4.28 -20.28 -15.66
CA LEU A 92 -4.61 -18.88 -15.85
C LEU A 92 -3.77 -18.28 -16.97
N PRO A 93 -4.38 -17.71 -18.03
CA PRO A 93 -3.62 -17.16 -19.15
C PRO A 93 -2.89 -15.88 -18.74
N ALA A 94 -1.89 -15.50 -19.53
CA ALA A 94 -1.25 -14.20 -19.45
C ALA A 94 -2.17 -13.09 -19.99
N PHE A 95 -2.21 -11.95 -19.31
CA PHE A 95 -3.06 -10.80 -19.63
C PHE A 95 -2.22 -9.62 -20.11
N ASP A 96 -2.51 -9.15 -21.32
CA ASP A 96 -1.92 -7.93 -21.86
C ASP A 96 -2.46 -6.69 -21.12
N GLY A 97 -1.59 -5.74 -20.81
CA GLY A 97 -1.95 -4.47 -20.18
C GLY A 97 -2.29 -4.56 -18.70
N HIS A 98 -1.87 -5.63 -18.00
CA HIS A 98 -2.13 -5.85 -16.56
C HIS A 98 -0.85 -6.00 -15.72
N ASP A 99 0.30 -5.71 -16.32
CA ASP A 99 1.57 -5.50 -15.62
C ASP A 99 2.24 -4.21 -16.17
N LEU A 100 3.16 -3.64 -15.41
CA LEU A 100 4.04 -2.60 -15.91
C LEU A 100 4.92 -3.17 -17.05
N PRO A 101 5.33 -2.36 -18.04
CA PRO A 101 6.29 -2.83 -19.03
C PRO A 101 7.59 -3.19 -18.32
N ARG A 102 8.14 -4.39 -18.53
CA ARG A 102 9.39 -4.83 -17.86
C ARG A 102 10.51 -5.04 -18.87
N GLU A 103 11.73 -4.77 -18.45
CA GLU A 103 12.91 -5.19 -19.22
C GLU A 103 13.00 -6.72 -19.22
N PRO A 104 13.10 -7.37 -20.40
CA PRO A 104 13.13 -8.83 -20.49
C PRO A 104 14.28 -9.46 -19.68
N GLN A 105 15.39 -8.73 -19.52
CA GLN A 105 16.58 -9.22 -18.83
C GLN A 105 16.66 -8.80 -17.35
N GLN A 106 15.92 -7.78 -16.90
CA GLN A 106 16.21 -7.12 -15.62
C GLN A 106 15.08 -7.06 -14.58
N ARG A 107 13.88 -7.65 -14.78
CA ARG A 107 12.67 -7.55 -13.87
C ARG A 107 12.12 -6.14 -13.66
N LEU A 108 12.98 -5.13 -13.69
CA LEU A 108 12.66 -3.73 -13.43
C LEU A 108 11.60 -3.24 -14.42
N ALA A 109 10.66 -2.47 -13.89
CA ALA A 109 9.69 -1.75 -14.68
C ALA A 109 10.39 -0.65 -15.52
N LEU A 110 10.08 -0.62 -16.81
CA LEU A 110 10.43 0.40 -17.79
C LEU A 110 9.49 1.60 -17.64
N ILE A 111 9.64 2.32 -16.53
CA ILE A 111 8.88 3.54 -16.22
C ILE A 111 9.81 4.66 -15.73
N PRO A 112 9.44 5.94 -15.86
CA PRO A 112 10.33 7.05 -15.49
C PRO A 112 10.63 7.16 -13.99
N ASP A 113 9.71 6.76 -13.11
CA ASP A 113 9.97 6.65 -11.67
C ASP A 113 9.85 5.20 -11.21
N HIS A 114 10.98 4.54 -10.97
CA HIS A 114 11.00 3.15 -10.51
C HIS A 114 10.41 2.95 -9.10
N ARG A 115 10.25 4.02 -8.30
CA ARG A 115 9.56 3.92 -7.00
C ARG A 115 8.10 3.56 -7.16
N ASN A 116 7.51 3.86 -8.32
CA ASN A 116 6.16 3.39 -8.64
C ASN A 116 6.06 1.86 -8.85
N ASP A 117 7.17 1.11 -8.73
CA ASP A 117 7.20 -0.36 -8.64
C ASP A 117 7.78 -0.85 -7.28
N GLU A 118 7.63 -0.07 -6.20
CA GLU A 118 8.00 -0.46 -4.82
C GLU A 118 7.01 -1.43 -4.20
N ASN A 119 5.73 -1.26 -4.46
CA ASN A 119 4.72 -2.23 -4.09
C ASN A 119 3.71 -2.38 -5.22
N LEU A 120 3.08 -3.55 -5.26
CA LEU A 120 2.19 -3.94 -6.33
C LEU A 120 0.98 -3.00 -6.48
N ALA A 121 0.47 -2.42 -5.38
CA ALA A 121 -0.67 -1.52 -5.45
C ALA A 121 -0.33 -0.18 -6.13
N VAL A 122 0.87 0.38 -5.86
CA VAL A 122 1.36 1.56 -6.59
C VAL A 122 1.69 1.20 -8.03
N ALA A 123 2.26 0.03 -8.31
CA ALA A 123 2.55 -0.43 -9.67
C ALA A 123 1.28 -0.52 -10.53
N GLN A 124 0.22 -1.11 -9.98
CA GLN A 124 -1.08 -1.21 -10.65
C GLN A 124 -1.74 0.17 -10.79
N THR A 125 -1.59 1.06 -9.81
CA THR A 125 -2.05 2.47 -9.91
C THR A 125 -1.32 3.20 -11.04
N HIS A 126 0.00 3.08 -11.13
CA HIS A 126 0.79 3.67 -12.21
C HIS A 126 0.36 3.13 -13.58
N LEU A 127 0.11 1.82 -13.68
CA LEU A 127 -0.43 1.19 -14.90
C LEU A 127 -1.81 1.74 -15.28
N ALA A 128 -2.68 2.04 -14.31
CA ALA A 128 -3.98 2.69 -14.56
C ALA A 128 -3.80 4.08 -15.18
N PHE A 129 -2.79 4.86 -14.76
CA PHE A 129 -2.45 6.15 -15.37
C PHE A 129 -1.86 6.02 -16.78
N ILE A 130 -1.01 5.00 -17.03
CA ILE A 130 -0.54 4.66 -18.39
C ILE A 130 -1.74 4.38 -19.31
N ARG A 131 -2.65 3.51 -18.83
CA ARG A 131 -3.87 3.14 -19.57
C ARG A 131 -4.77 4.35 -19.80
N PHE A 132 -4.93 5.21 -18.79
CA PHE A 132 -5.69 6.46 -18.91
C PHE A 132 -5.13 7.36 -20.01
N HIS A 133 -3.82 7.63 -20.01
CA HIS A 133 -3.16 8.41 -21.07
C HIS A 133 -3.41 7.80 -22.45
N ASN A 134 -3.17 6.50 -22.62
CA ASN A 134 -3.36 5.81 -23.90
C ASN A 134 -4.82 5.90 -24.39
N ARG A 135 -5.80 5.92 -23.49
CA ARG A 135 -7.21 6.15 -23.85
C ARG A 135 -7.49 7.60 -24.23
N VAL A 136 -6.89 8.57 -23.53
CA VAL A 136 -7.04 10.00 -23.83
C VAL A 136 -6.47 10.36 -25.20
N VAL A 137 -5.38 9.72 -25.63
CA VAL A 137 -4.85 9.85 -27.00
C VAL A 137 -5.94 9.63 -28.07
N GLY A 138 -6.85 8.68 -27.84
CA GLY A 138 -7.97 8.41 -28.76
C GLY A 138 -9.06 9.50 -28.80
N THR A 139 -8.98 10.50 -27.93
CA THR A 139 -9.97 11.59 -27.81
C THR A 139 -9.49 12.93 -28.36
N VAL A 140 -8.18 13.09 -28.56
CA VAL A 140 -7.62 14.34 -29.09
C VAL A 140 -7.77 14.41 -30.61
N ALA A 141 -7.75 15.63 -31.15
CA ALA A 141 -7.85 15.83 -32.58
C ALA A 141 -6.70 15.12 -33.33
N PRO A 142 -6.98 14.41 -34.43
CA PRO A 142 -5.95 13.70 -35.19
C PRO A 142 -4.96 14.69 -35.80
N GLY A 143 -3.67 14.37 -35.72
CA GLY A 143 -2.60 15.24 -36.20
C GLY A 143 -1.22 14.59 -36.07
N PRO A 144 -0.13 15.38 -36.14
CA PRO A 144 1.22 14.88 -35.87
C PRO A 144 1.33 14.31 -34.45
N ALA A 145 2.07 13.21 -34.27
CA ALA A 145 2.20 12.50 -33.00
C ALA A 145 2.62 13.41 -31.84
N ALA A 146 3.58 14.30 -32.05
CA ALA A 146 4.02 15.26 -31.02
C ALA A 146 2.88 16.19 -30.58
N THR A 147 2.07 16.72 -31.51
CA THR A 147 0.94 17.59 -31.17
C THR A 147 -0.16 16.82 -30.45
N MET A 148 -0.44 15.59 -30.88
CA MET A 148 -1.41 14.72 -30.21
C MET A 148 -0.95 14.36 -28.80
N PHE A 149 0.33 14.02 -28.62
CA PHE A 149 0.91 13.70 -27.32
C PHE A 149 0.80 14.87 -26.36
N GLU A 150 1.19 16.08 -26.77
CA GLU A 150 1.09 17.27 -25.92
C GLU A 150 -0.36 17.59 -25.54
N ALA A 151 -1.31 17.48 -26.47
CA ALA A 151 -2.74 17.66 -26.17
C ALA A 151 -3.28 16.60 -25.20
N ALA A 152 -2.85 15.34 -25.36
CA ALA A 152 -3.25 14.25 -24.47
C ALA A 152 -2.63 14.44 -23.08
N ARG A 153 -1.35 14.81 -23.00
CA ARG A 153 -0.64 15.11 -21.76
C ARG A 153 -1.30 16.27 -21.01
N GLU A 154 -1.62 17.37 -21.69
CA GLU A 154 -2.34 18.50 -21.11
C GLU A 154 -3.67 18.05 -20.49
N SER A 155 -4.47 17.31 -21.24
CA SER A 155 -5.76 16.81 -20.77
C SER A 155 -5.59 15.90 -19.55
N VAL A 156 -4.66 14.94 -19.58
CA VAL A 156 -4.39 14.02 -18.47
C VAL A 156 -3.93 14.76 -17.22
N VAL A 157 -2.97 15.68 -17.35
CA VAL A 157 -2.45 16.46 -16.21
C VAL A 157 -3.55 17.31 -15.58
N LYS A 158 -4.36 18.01 -16.37
CA LYS A 158 -5.44 18.84 -15.82
C LYS A 158 -6.55 18.01 -15.14
N HIS A 159 -6.89 16.83 -15.68
CA HIS A 159 -7.81 15.90 -15.04
C HIS A 159 -7.24 15.32 -13.74
N TYR A 160 -5.95 14.98 -13.71
CA TYR A 160 -5.25 14.57 -12.50
C TYR A 160 -5.28 15.66 -11.42
N GLN A 161 -4.92 16.89 -11.75
CA GLN A 161 -4.97 18.01 -10.80
C GLN A 161 -6.39 18.27 -10.29
N TRP A 162 -7.41 18.13 -11.15
CA TRP A 162 -8.81 18.29 -10.75
C TRP A 162 -9.23 17.20 -9.76
N MET A 163 -8.88 15.94 -10.05
CA MET A 163 -9.11 14.82 -9.14
C MET A 163 -8.41 15.04 -7.80
N LEU A 164 -7.17 15.54 -7.81
CA LEU A 164 -6.46 15.84 -6.57
C LEU A 164 -7.16 16.91 -5.73
N LYS A 165 -7.59 18.00 -6.38
CA LYS A 165 -8.31 19.10 -5.73
C LYS A 165 -9.67 18.70 -5.18
N THR A 166 -10.44 17.92 -5.95
CA THR A 166 -11.88 17.73 -5.71
C THR A 166 -12.25 16.37 -5.13
N ASP A 167 -11.35 15.38 -5.16
CA ASP A 167 -11.58 14.02 -4.66
C ASP A 167 -10.52 13.60 -3.64
N TYR A 168 -9.22 13.66 -3.98
CA TYR A 168 -8.15 13.22 -3.08
C TYR A 168 -8.02 14.10 -1.83
N LEU A 169 -7.78 15.42 -2.01
CA LEU A 169 -7.56 16.34 -0.90
C LEU A 169 -8.73 16.37 0.09
N PRO A 170 -10.02 16.48 -0.32
CA PRO A 170 -11.13 16.50 0.62
C PRO A 170 -11.33 15.22 1.43
N ARG A 171 -10.72 14.09 1.02
CA ARG A 171 -10.75 12.83 1.79
C ARG A 171 -9.78 12.86 2.95
N ILE A 172 -8.60 13.49 2.76
CA ILE A 172 -7.53 13.49 3.76
C ILE A 172 -7.37 14.82 4.51
N VAL A 173 -7.88 15.93 3.97
CA VAL A 173 -7.82 17.27 4.56
C VAL A 173 -9.25 17.80 4.74
N ASP A 174 -9.47 18.59 5.79
CA ASP A 174 -10.70 19.36 6.00
C ASP A 174 -11.12 20.09 4.70
N PRO A 175 -12.30 19.76 4.13
CA PRO A 175 -12.77 20.39 2.89
C PRO A 175 -12.85 21.92 2.97
N GLY A 176 -13.07 22.50 4.15
CA GLY A 176 -13.07 23.94 4.37
C GLY A 176 -11.69 24.56 4.14
N ILE A 177 -10.62 23.88 4.57
CA ILE A 177 -9.24 24.32 4.32
C ILE A 177 -8.90 24.22 2.83
N VAL A 178 -9.26 23.09 2.19
CA VAL A 178 -9.04 22.91 0.75
C VAL A 178 -9.75 24.01 -0.04
N GLN A 179 -11.02 24.27 0.26
CA GLN A 179 -11.79 25.32 -0.38
C GLN A 179 -11.15 26.70 -0.17
N ASP A 180 -10.75 27.02 1.06
CA ASP A 180 -10.13 28.29 1.39
C ASP A 180 -8.81 28.49 0.63
N VAL A 181 -7.89 27.52 0.65
CA VAL A 181 -6.61 27.63 -0.07
C VAL A 181 -6.81 27.82 -1.57
N PHE A 182 -7.71 27.05 -2.19
CA PHE A 182 -7.98 27.15 -3.64
C PHE A 182 -8.86 28.34 -4.04
N THR A 183 -9.38 29.12 -3.08
CA THR A 183 -10.18 30.33 -3.35
C THR A 183 -9.42 31.61 -2.99
N ASN A 184 -8.79 31.62 -1.82
CA ASN A 184 -8.16 32.78 -1.20
C ASN A 184 -6.62 32.74 -1.28
N GLY A 185 -6.05 31.63 -1.76
CA GLY A 185 -4.61 31.45 -1.92
C GLY A 185 -3.92 30.92 -0.67
N ARG A 186 -2.59 30.89 -0.74
CA ARG A 186 -1.70 30.35 0.30
C ARG A 186 -1.36 31.42 1.34
N THR A 187 -1.10 30.99 2.57
CA THR A 187 -0.78 31.86 3.71
C THR A 187 0.51 31.49 4.44
N LEU A 188 0.97 30.24 4.30
CA LEU A 188 2.17 29.70 4.94
C LEU A 188 3.36 29.64 3.98
N PHE A 189 3.17 29.04 2.80
CA PHE A 189 4.26 28.72 1.88
C PHE A 189 4.13 29.47 0.57
N GLU A 190 5.23 30.08 0.13
CA GLU A 190 5.34 30.79 -1.15
C GLU A 190 4.08 31.61 -1.45
N THR A 191 3.71 32.52 -0.55
CA THR A 191 2.43 33.25 -0.61
C THR A 191 2.34 34.27 -1.75
N SER A 192 3.47 34.61 -2.37
CA SER A 192 3.56 35.53 -3.51
C SER A 192 4.77 35.21 -4.39
N PRO A 193 4.76 34.08 -5.11
CA PRO A 193 5.86 33.72 -6.00
C PRO A 193 5.89 34.69 -7.20
N ALA A 194 7.07 34.96 -7.74
CA ALA A 194 7.17 35.70 -8.99
C ALA A 194 6.67 34.86 -10.15
N ALA A 195 6.21 35.53 -11.22
CA ALA A 195 5.76 34.84 -12.42
C ALA A 195 6.90 34.02 -13.03
N GLY A 196 6.70 32.70 -13.13
CA GLY A 196 7.70 31.76 -13.66
C GLY A 196 8.60 31.11 -12.60
N ASP A 197 8.44 31.44 -11.31
CA ASP A 197 9.17 30.73 -10.25
C ASP A 197 8.78 29.26 -10.23
N ALA A 198 9.79 28.38 -10.23
CA ALA A 198 9.59 26.97 -9.96
C ALA A 198 9.11 26.80 -8.51
N PRO A 199 8.16 25.87 -8.26
CA PRO A 199 7.79 25.54 -6.89
C PRO A 199 9.01 25.03 -6.12
N THR A 200 9.02 25.22 -4.80
CA THR A 200 9.91 24.52 -3.87
C THR A 200 9.14 23.44 -3.12
N MET A 201 9.84 22.50 -2.50
CA MET A 201 9.25 21.45 -1.67
C MET A 201 9.56 21.72 -0.19
N PRO A 202 8.59 22.17 0.62
CA PRO A 202 8.81 22.40 2.04
C PRO A 202 9.18 21.11 2.77
N ILE A 203 10.16 21.19 3.68
CA ILE A 203 10.57 20.04 4.50
C ILE A 203 9.45 19.63 5.47
N GLU A 204 8.60 20.57 5.90
CA GLU A 204 7.41 20.32 6.70
C GLU A 204 6.41 19.42 5.97
N PHE A 205 6.34 19.52 4.64
CA PHE A 205 5.51 18.65 3.82
C PHE A 205 6.16 17.27 3.65
N SER A 206 7.39 17.21 3.13
CA SER A 206 8.04 15.95 2.71
C SER A 206 8.56 15.09 3.87
N VAL A 207 8.92 15.71 5.00
CA VAL A 207 9.46 15.02 6.18
C VAL A 207 8.40 14.77 7.25
N ALA A 208 7.24 15.46 7.21
CA ALA A 208 6.17 15.28 8.19
C ALA A 208 4.77 15.16 7.57
N ALA A 209 4.20 16.24 7.03
CA ALA A 209 2.77 16.31 6.76
C ALA A 209 2.27 15.24 5.76
N PHE A 210 3.02 14.99 4.68
CA PHE A 210 2.63 14.02 3.66
C PHE A 210 3.12 12.59 3.96
N ARG A 211 3.78 12.37 5.12
CA ARG A 211 4.05 11.03 5.67
C ARG A 211 2.84 10.42 6.39
N LEU A 212 1.67 11.05 6.29
CA LEU A 212 0.39 10.54 6.78
C LEU A 212 0.05 9.17 6.17
N GLY A 213 0.48 8.92 4.92
CA GLY A 213 0.13 7.70 4.18
C GLY A 213 0.56 6.42 4.89
N HIS A 214 1.62 6.47 5.70
CA HIS A 214 2.08 5.33 6.49
C HIS A 214 1.02 4.82 7.48
N SER A 215 0.21 5.73 8.03
CA SER A 215 -0.87 5.39 8.98
C SER A 215 -2.06 4.72 8.29
N MET A 216 -2.25 5.01 7.00
CA MET A 216 -3.35 4.47 6.19
C MET A 216 -3.12 3.04 5.67
N ILE A 217 -1.92 2.49 5.83
CA ILE A 217 -1.52 1.17 5.29
C ILE A 217 -2.12 0.04 6.14
N ARG A 218 -2.77 -0.92 5.49
CA ARG A 218 -3.28 -2.13 6.13
C ARG A 218 -2.21 -3.22 6.20
N ASP A 219 -2.37 -4.18 7.11
CA ASP A 219 -1.51 -5.36 7.12
C ASP A 219 -1.87 -6.38 6.02
N THR A 220 -3.15 -6.43 5.65
CA THR A 220 -3.72 -7.43 4.76
C THR A 220 -4.85 -6.83 3.93
N TYR A 221 -4.97 -7.35 2.71
CA TYR A 221 -5.91 -6.89 1.71
C TYR A 221 -6.70 -8.07 1.16
N ASN A 222 -7.99 -7.84 0.92
CA ASN A 222 -8.80 -8.63 0.00
C ASN A 222 -8.42 -8.19 -1.41
N TRP A 223 -7.31 -8.71 -1.95
CA TRP A 223 -6.66 -8.14 -3.13
C TRP A 223 -7.39 -8.50 -4.43
N ASN A 224 -7.78 -9.76 -4.58
CA ASN A 224 -8.62 -10.30 -5.65
C ASN A 224 -9.14 -11.67 -5.22
N ARG A 225 -9.79 -12.42 -6.12
CA ARG A 225 -10.36 -13.75 -5.80
C ARG A 225 -9.34 -14.81 -5.35
N PHE A 226 -8.07 -14.70 -5.71
CA PHE A 226 -7.02 -15.63 -5.25
C PHE A 226 -6.50 -15.26 -3.86
N PHE A 227 -6.59 -13.97 -3.51
CA PHE A 227 -6.01 -13.38 -2.33
C PHE A 227 -7.08 -12.69 -1.48
N ASP A 228 -8.13 -13.44 -1.19
CA ASP A 228 -9.29 -12.95 -0.45
C ASP A 228 -9.13 -13.11 1.07
N ASP A 229 -10.07 -12.67 1.90
CA ASP A 229 -10.07 -12.83 3.37
C ASP A 229 -8.70 -12.56 4.02
N GLY A 230 -8.09 -11.41 3.67
CA GLY A 230 -6.76 -11.00 4.13
C GLY A 230 -5.58 -11.77 3.52
N GLY A 231 -5.80 -12.50 2.42
CA GLY A 231 -4.79 -13.30 1.72
C GLY A 231 -3.72 -12.46 1.00
N GLY A 232 -4.04 -11.22 0.64
CA GLY A 232 -3.10 -10.24 0.09
C GLY A 232 -2.34 -9.53 1.20
N ALA A 233 -1.48 -10.23 1.94
CA ALA A 233 -0.69 -9.59 2.99
C ALA A 233 0.28 -8.55 2.40
N LEU A 234 0.50 -7.44 3.12
CA LEU A 234 1.35 -6.33 2.67
C LEU A 234 2.76 -6.79 2.29
N PHE A 235 3.31 -7.76 3.02
CA PHE A 235 4.59 -8.39 2.70
C PHE A 235 4.64 -8.94 1.27
N PHE A 236 3.55 -9.56 0.77
CA PHE A 236 3.49 -10.05 -0.61
C PHE A 236 3.31 -8.91 -1.61
N LEU A 237 2.59 -7.85 -1.27
CA LEU A 237 2.49 -6.68 -2.15
C LEU A 237 3.86 -6.01 -2.35
N PHE A 238 4.75 -6.05 -1.35
CA PHE A 238 6.17 -5.72 -1.54
C PHE A 238 6.92 -6.79 -2.33
N GLY A 239 6.70 -8.08 -2.03
CA GLY A 239 7.35 -9.21 -2.71
C GLY A 239 7.12 -9.25 -4.22
N PHE A 240 5.90 -8.96 -4.68
CA PHE A 240 5.49 -8.99 -6.08
C PHE A 240 5.60 -7.63 -6.79
N SER A 241 6.52 -6.80 -6.33
CA SER A 241 7.03 -5.62 -7.03
C SER A 241 8.51 -5.83 -7.41
N ALA A 242 9.04 -5.15 -8.43
CA ALA A 242 10.46 -5.33 -8.75
C ALA A 242 11.38 -4.56 -7.81
N THR A 243 10.99 -3.35 -7.37
CA THR A 243 11.90 -2.47 -6.62
C THR A 243 12.14 -2.96 -5.20
N SER A 244 11.09 -3.40 -4.48
CA SER A 244 11.25 -3.87 -3.09
C SER A 244 11.36 -5.40 -2.98
N GLY A 245 10.71 -6.16 -3.86
CA GLY A 245 10.59 -7.61 -3.72
C GLY A 245 11.24 -8.47 -4.79
N GLY A 246 11.69 -7.89 -5.90
CA GLY A 246 12.25 -8.63 -7.04
C GLY A 246 11.26 -9.61 -7.69
N LEU A 247 9.95 -9.31 -7.62
CA LEU A 247 8.83 -10.12 -8.12
C LEU A 247 8.80 -11.54 -7.54
N ALA A 248 9.19 -11.71 -6.28
CA ALA A 248 9.34 -12.99 -5.60
C ALA A 248 10.29 -14.02 -6.26
N GLY A 249 10.95 -13.65 -7.37
CA GLY A 249 11.74 -14.56 -8.20
C GLY A 249 11.24 -14.69 -9.64
N ASP A 250 10.04 -14.23 -9.95
CA ASP A 250 9.37 -14.43 -11.24
C ASP A 250 9.70 -13.34 -12.27
N ARG A 251 9.37 -13.59 -13.55
CA ARG A 251 9.62 -12.71 -14.69
C ARG A 251 8.64 -13.05 -15.83
N PRO A 252 7.52 -12.31 -16.04
CA PRO A 252 7.00 -11.07 -15.39
C PRO A 252 6.04 -11.30 -14.19
N LEU A 253 5.17 -10.34 -13.82
CA LEU A 253 4.20 -10.49 -12.71
C LEU A 253 3.26 -11.68 -12.98
N PRO A 254 3.11 -12.65 -12.07
CA PRO A 254 2.19 -13.77 -12.26
C PRO A 254 0.72 -13.31 -12.33
N SER A 255 -0.06 -13.90 -13.23
CA SER A 255 -1.40 -13.39 -13.56
C SER A 255 -2.39 -13.41 -12.40
N ASN A 256 -2.24 -14.29 -11.42
CA ASN A 256 -3.10 -14.32 -10.22
C ASN A 256 -2.94 -13.06 -9.34
N TRP A 257 -1.87 -12.28 -9.49
CA TRP A 257 -1.60 -11.07 -8.70
C TRP A 257 -2.20 -9.78 -9.28
N ILE A 258 -2.94 -9.82 -10.39
CA ILE A 258 -3.57 -8.61 -10.93
C ILE A 258 -4.57 -8.03 -9.91
N ALA A 259 -4.57 -6.71 -9.73
CA ALA A 259 -5.49 -6.03 -8.81
C ALA A 259 -6.95 -6.17 -9.26
N ASP A 260 -7.86 -6.38 -8.31
CA ASP A 260 -9.28 -6.06 -8.50
C ASP A 260 -9.54 -4.64 -7.98
N PHE A 261 -9.55 -3.65 -8.89
CA PHE A 261 -9.74 -2.25 -8.52
C PHE A 261 -11.08 -1.98 -7.81
N ARG A 262 -12.09 -2.83 -7.99
CA ARG A 262 -13.40 -2.70 -7.34
C ARG A 262 -13.31 -2.96 -5.83
N ARG A 263 -12.27 -3.67 -5.36
CA ARG A 263 -11.99 -3.88 -3.94
C ARG A 263 -11.19 -2.74 -3.30
N LEU A 264 -10.71 -1.78 -4.09
CA LEU A 264 -9.89 -0.65 -3.64
C LEU A 264 -10.59 0.71 -3.80
N TYR A 265 -11.60 0.79 -4.67
CA TYR A 265 -12.35 2.02 -4.96
C TYR A 265 -13.85 1.75 -5.04
N ASN A 266 -14.65 2.66 -4.47
CA ASN A 266 -16.10 2.51 -4.42
C ASN A 266 -16.77 3.06 -5.69
N PHE A 267 -17.00 2.19 -6.67
CA PHE A 267 -17.65 2.57 -7.94
C PHE A 267 -19.14 2.94 -7.78
N ALA A 268 -19.80 2.61 -6.66
CA ALA A 268 -21.17 3.05 -6.41
C ALA A 268 -21.26 4.59 -6.31
N GLU A 269 -20.19 5.26 -5.88
CA GLU A 269 -20.09 6.74 -5.89
C GLU A 269 -20.24 7.29 -7.32
N ALA A 270 -19.81 6.53 -8.33
CA ALA A 270 -19.93 6.89 -9.75
C ALA A 270 -21.21 6.37 -10.42
N GLY A 271 -22.23 5.99 -9.64
CA GLY A 271 -23.47 5.45 -10.19
C GLY A 271 -23.30 4.09 -10.86
N ARG A 272 -22.26 3.33 -10.49
CA ARG A 272 -21.97 1.97 -10.99
C ARG A 272 -22.05 0.94 -9.86
N PRO A 273 -23.23 0.74 -9.23
CA PRO A 273 -23.41 -0.28 -8.19
C PRO A 273 -23.22 -1.70 -8.73
N ASP A 274 -23.31 -1.90 -10.04
CA ASP A 274 -22.99 -3.16 -10.73
C ASP A 274 -21.50 -3.53 -10.64
N LEU A 275 -20.64 -2.56 -10.32
CA LEU A 275 -19.21 -2.77 -10.08
C LEU A 275 -18.86 -2.83 -8.59
N ALA A 276 -19.84 -2.76 -7.68
CA ALA A 276 -19.58 -2.89 -6.25
C ALA A 276 -19.24 -4.34 -5.90
N VAL A 277 -18.34 -4.51 -4.93
CA VAL A 277 -18.05 -5.80 -4.30
C VAL A 277 -18.79 -5.90 -2.97
N PRO A 278 -19.03 -7.10 -2.42
CA PRO A 278 -19.58 -7.25 -1.08
C PRO A 278 -18.74 -6.50 -0.03
N ASP A 279 -19.39 -5.91 0.98
CA ASP A 279 -18.70 -5.10 2.01
C ASP A 279 -17.53 -5.84 2.67
N ALA A 280 -17.70 -7.13 2.96
CA ALA A 280 -16.64 -7.97 3.55
C ALA A 280 -15.38 -8.13 2.67
N LYS A 281 -15.48 -7.79 1.38
CA LYS A 281 -14.43 -7.89 0.37
C LYS A 281 -13.84 -6.54 0.02
N PHE A 282 -14.50 -5.45 0.39
CA PHE A 282 -14.01 -4.09 0.16
C PHE A 282 -12.91 -3.75 1.17
N ASN A 283 -11.88 -3.02 0.72
CA ASN A 283 -10.79 -2.58 1.59
C ASN A 283 -10.92 -1.09 1.86
N ASN A 284 -11.04 -0.71 3.13
CA ASN A 284 -10.85 0.66 3.58
C ASN A 284 -9.40 0.87 4.03
N ALA A 285 -8.86 2.06 3.88
CA ALA A 285 -7.60 2.43 4.51
C ALA A 285 -7.75 2.40 6.03
N ARG A 286 -6.64 2.21 6.76
CA ARG A 286 -6.61 2.54 8.18
C ARG A 286 -6.83 4.05 8.39
N ASN A 287 -7.33 4.42 9.57
CA ASN A 287 -7.46 5.83 9.95
C ASN A 287 -6.12 6.56 9.87
N ILE A 288 -6.16 7.86 9.59
CA ILE A 288 -5.00 8.73 9.75
C ILE A 288 -4.92 9.11 11.23
N ASP A 289 -4.11 8.37 11.98
CA ASP A 289 -3.91 8.53 13.41
C ASP A 289 -2.45 8.23 13.81
N THR A 290 -2.15 8.27 15.09
CA THR A 290 -0.79 8.06 15.60
C THR A 290 -0.32 6.59 15.58
N GLN A 291 -1.16 5.65 15.13
CA GLN A 291 -0.87 4.22 15.14
C GLN A 291 -0.52 3.69 13.74
N LEU A 292 0.57 2.93 13.65
CA LEU A 292 1.00 2.26 12.43
C LEU A 292 0.77 0.75 12.54
N THR A 293 0.62 0.09 11.39
CA THR A 293 0.52 -1.38 11.36
C THR A 293 1.88 -2.04 11.64
N ASP A 294 1.85 -3.18 12.32
CA ASP A 294 3.04 -3.92 12.78
C ASP A 294 4.03 -4.31 11.65
N PRO A 295 3.60 -4.63 10.40
CA PRO A 295 4.53 -4.82 9.29
C PRO A 295 5.45 -3.64 8.99
N LEU A 296 5.16 -2.43 9.49
CA LEU A 296 6.03 -1.25 9.35
C LEU A 296 7.08 -1.14 10.47
N ALA A 297 7.06 -2.04 11.46
CA ALA A 297 8.10 -2.17 12.48
C ALA A 297 9.36 -2.89 11.96
N ASP A 298 9.22 -3.76 10.96
CA ASP A 298 10.28 -4.62 10.41
C ASP A 298 10.23 -4.63 8.87
N LEU A 299 10.64 -3.51 8.26
CA LEU A 299 10.64 -3.35 6.81
C LEU A 299 11.77 -4.16 6.13
N PRO A 300 11.51 -4.75 4.95
CA PRO A 300 12.54 -5.49 4.22
C PRO A 300 13.66 -4.55 3.74
N PRO A 301 14.91 -5.05 3.61
CA PRO A 301 16.07 -4.21 3.23
C PRO A 301 15.87 -3.41 1.93
N GLY A 302 15.19 -4.02 0.96
CA GLY A 302 14.88 -3.40 -0.34
C GLY A 302 14.01 -2.15 -0.23
N SER A 303 13.21 -2.01 0.84
CA SER A 303 12.42 -0.79 1.10
C SER A 303 13.30 0.45 1.37
N PHE A 304 14.59 0.26 1.62
CA PHE A 304 15.55 1.35 1.83
C PHE A 304 16.69 1.34 0.81
N GLY A 305 16.60 0.53 -0.25
CA GLY A 305 17.68 0.34 -1.21
C GLY A 305 18.89 -0.42 -0.66
N GLU A 306 18.74 -1.12 0.46
CA GLU A 306 19.79 -1.91 1.11
C GLU A 306 19.69 -3.39 0.71
N SER A 307 20.84 -4.08 0.61
CA SER A 307 20.88 -5.51 0.25
C SER A 307 20.84 -6.46 1.45
N ALA A 308 20.97 -5.93 2.67
CA ALA A 308 20.99 -6.70 3.91
C ALA A 308 20.22 -5.95 5.01
N PRO A 309 19.65 -6.66 5.99
CA PRO A 309 18.99 -6.03 7.13
C PRO A 309 19.92 -5.10 7.93
N PRO A 310 19.39 -4.04 8.54
CA PRO A 310 20.21 -3.13 9.35
C PRO A 310 20.76 -3.84 10.59
N ALA A 311 21.93 -3.36 11.06
CA ALA A 311 22.58 -3.93 12.25
C ALA A 311 21.78 -3.70 13.55
N ASP A 312 21.09 -2.57 13.65
CA ASP A 312 20.12 -2.28 14.71
C ASP A 312 18.70 -2.53 14.15
N PRO A 313 17.93 -3.50 14.70
CA PRO A 313 16.55 -3.75 14.28
C PRO A 313 15.65 -2.52 14.33
N LEU A 314 15.92 -1.57 15.24
CA LEU A 314 15.13 -0.35 15.35
C LEU A 314 15.24 0.53 14.10
N HIS A 315 16.32 0.40 13.31
CA HIS A 315 16.48 1.12 12.05
C HIS A 315 15.57 0.59 10.93
N ALA A 316 15.00 -0.61 11.07
CA ALA A 316 13.97 -1.14 10.18
C ALA A 316 12.58 -0.56 10.47
N ASN A 317 12.38 0.01 11.67
CA ASN A 317 11.11 0.58 12.10
C ASN A 317 10.84 1.93 11.41
N LEU A 318 9.74 2.00 10.65
CA LEU A 318 9.40 3.19 9.88
C LEU A 318 9.13 4.42 10.77
N ALA A 319 8.48 4.24 11.93
CA ALA A 319 8.22 5.34 12.85
C ALA A 319 9.53 5.90 13.42
N PHE A 320 10.50 5.04 13.74
CA PHE A 320 11.83 5.47 14.16
C PHE A 320 12.51 6.31 13.07
N ARG A 321 12.53 5.82 11.84
CA ARG A 321 13.14 6.53 10.71
C ARG A 321 12.48 7.89 10.44
N ASN A 322 11.15 7.98 10.56
CA ASN A 322 10.42 9.24 10.41
C ASN A 322 10.82 10.26 11.49
N LEU A 323 10.85 9.83 12.76
CA LEU A 323 11.25 10.69 13.88
C LEU A 323 12.70 11.16 13.75
N VAL A 324 13.62 10.25 13.38
CA VAL A 324 15.03 10.58 13.16
C VAL A 324 15.19 11.55 12.00
N ARG A 325 14.49 11.35 10.88
CA ARG A 325 14.58 12.25 9.72
C ARG A 325 14.11 13.67 10.07
N GLY A 326 13.03 13.80 10.85
CA GLY A 326 12.57 15.10 11.35
C GLY A 326 13.62 15.80 12.23
N SER A 327 14.30 15.04 13.09
CA SER A 327 15.41 15.56 13.92
C SER A 327 16.61 16.00 13.09
N MET A 328 17.04 15.19 12.10
CA MET A 328 18.19 15.47 11.23
C MET A 328 18.08 16.81 10.51
N VAL A 329 16.87 17.20 10.10
CA VAL A 329 16.59 18.47 9.40
C VAL A 329 16.15 19.59 10.33
N LYS A 330 16.19 19.36 11.66
CA LYS A 330 15.78 20.33 12.71
C LYS A 330 14.37 20.88 12.46
N LEU A 331 13.45 19.96 12.12
CA LEU A 331 12.09 20.31 11.74
C LEU A 331 11.36 21.05 12.87
N ALA A 332 10.61 22.09 12.52
CA ALA A 332 9.79 22.82 13.47
C ALA A 332 8.82 21.88 14.21
N SER A 333 8.56 22.15 15.49
CA SER A 333 7.56 21.41 16.26
C SER A 333 6.14 21.75 15.81
N GLY A 334 5.18 20.89 16.14
CA GLY A 334 3.77 21.16 15.90
C GLY A 334 3.29 22.48 16.50
N GLN A 335 3.75 22.81 17.72
CA GLN A 335 3.43 24.08 18.38
C GLN A 335 4.02 25.29 17.65
N GLN A 336 5.26 25.18 17.14
CA GLN A 336 5.88 26.24 16.35
C GLN A 336 5.12 26.48 15.04
N MET A 337 4.73 25.40 14.35
CA MET A 337 3.93 25.49 13.13
C MET A 337 2.52 26.01 13.39
N ALA A 338 1.90 25.64 14.52
CA ALA A 338 0.60 26.17 14.93
C ALA A 338 0.66 27.69 15.15
N ALA A 339 1.72 28.17 15.82
CA ALA A 339 1.96 29.60 16.00
C ALA A 339 2.19 30.33 14.67
N LEU A 340 2.98 29.73 13.75
CA LEU A 340 3.22 30.28 12.41
C LEU A 340 1.92 30.37 11.59
N ALA A 341 1.08 29.34 11.66
CA ALA A 341 -0.19 29.27 10.95
C ALA A 341 -1.32 30.07 11.62
N GLY A 342 -1.09 30.61 12.82
CA GLY A 342 -2.13 31.30 13.60
C GLY A 342 -3.30 30.40 14.02
N VAL A 343 -3.05 29.10 14.19
CA VAL A 343 -4.06 28.12 14.64
C VAL A 343 -3.89 27.81 16.13
N THR A 344 -4.97 27.45 16.81
CA THR A 344 -4.91 27.06 18.23
C THR A 344 -4.13 25.75 18.37
N PRO A 345 -3.07 25.70 19.19
CA PRO A 345 -2.30 24.48 19.33
C PRO A 345 -3.05 23.43 20.16
N LEU A 346 -2.82 22.16 19.83
CA LEU A 346 -3.24 21.02 20.65
C LEU A 346 -2.75 21.17 22.10
N THR A 347 -3.62 20.83 23.03
CA THR A 347 -3.35 20.77 24.47
C THR A 347 -2.46 19.57 24.82
N ALA A 348 -1.85 19.59 26.01
CA ALA A 348 -1.03 18.48 26.49
C ALA A 348 -1.82 17.15 26.60
N ASP A 349 -3.08 17.21 27.02
CA ASP A 349 -3.93 16.02 27.10
C ASP A 349 -4.27 15.47 25.71
N GLU A 350 -4.57 16.34 24.74
CA GLU A 350 -4.78 15.95 23.34
C GLU A 350 -3.54 15.31 22.73
N ILE A 351 -2.34 15.86 22.98
CA ILE A 351 -1.08 15.29 22.49
C ILE A 351 -0.82 13.89 23.07
N LEU A 352 -1.06 13.73 24.38
CA LEU A 352 -0.73 12.48 25.08
C LEU A 352 -1.76 11.38 24.87
N LYS A 353 -3.06 11.71 24.84
CA LYS A 353 -4.14 10.71 24.84
C LYS A 353 -4.91 10.64 23.52
N GLY A 354 -4.94 11.73 22.75
CA GLY A 354 -5.84 11.88 21.61
C GLY A 354 -7.31 11.68 21.98
N ASP A 355 -8.08 11.08 21.08
CA ASP A 355 -9.48 10.70 21.32
C ASP A 355 -9.61 9.23 21.81
N GLY A 356 -8.49 8.53 21.99
CA GLY A 356 -8.41 7.11 22.35
C GLY A 356 -8.39 6.16 21.14
N SER A 357 -8.44 6.68 19.91
CA SER A 357 -8.33 5.88 18.70
C SER A 357 -6.88 5.59 18.28
N GLY A 358 -5.93 6.46 18.61
CA GLY A 358 -4.50 6.25 18.35
C GLY A 358 -3.70 5.77 19.57
N VAL A 359 -2.42 6.14 19.60
CA VAL A 359 -1.45 5.73 20.63
C VAL A 359 -1.64 6.54 21.91
N ASP A 360 -1.70 5.85 23.06
CA ASP A 360 -1.66 6.50 24.38
C ASP A 360 -0.21 6.67 24.86
N PHE A 361 0.26 7.93 24.89
CA PHE A 361 1.60 8.29 25.35
C PHE A 361 1.68 8.58 26.85
N THR A 362 0.60 8.42 27.62
CA THR A 362 0.62 8.68 29.07
C THR A 362 1.49 7.71 29.86
N GLY A 363 1.76 6.52 29.30
CA GLY A 363 2.67 5.52 29.86
C GLY A 363 4.17 5.84 29.70
N LEU A 364 4.53 6.87 28.91
CA LEU A 364 5.93 7.26 28.73
C LEU A 364 6.53 7.84 30.02
N ALA A 365 7.86 7.74 30.13
CA ALA A 365 8.63 8.37 31.20
C ALA A 365 8.31 9.87 31.30
N GLN A 366 8.24 10.41 32.51
CA GLN A 366 7.80 11.80 32.76
C GLN A 366 8.55 12.82 31.89
N GLN A 367 9.88 12.71 31.82
CA GLN A 367 10.71 13.60 31.01
C GLN A 367 10.31 13.59 29.52
N LEU A 368 10.03 12.41 28.95
CA LEU A 368 9.59 12.30 27.56
C LEU A 368 8.19 12.89 27.36
N ARG A 369 7.29 12.77 28.35
CA ARG A 369 5.96 13.40 28.27
C ARG A 369 6.05 14.93 28.28
N GLU A 370 6.92 15.48 29.12
CA GLU A 370 7.18 16.93 29.18
C GLU A 370 7.78 17.46 27.86
N GLU A 371 8.75 16.74 27.29
CA GLU A 371 9.33 17.06 25.99
C GLU A 371 8.29 16.96 24.85
N LEU A 372 7.55 15.86 24.79
CA LEU A 372 6.56 15.62 23.74
C LEU A 372 5.45 16.67 23.76
N THR A 373 5.00 17.13 24.94
CA THR A 373 3.91 18.12 25.05
C THR A 373 4.36 19.56 24.85
N SER A 374 5.65 19.86 25.06
CA SER A 374 6.20 21.21 24.85
C SER A 374 6.73 21.42 23.43
N SER A 375 7.23 20.37 22.79
CA SER A 375 7.81 20.40 21.44
C SER A 375 7.53 19.10 20.69
N THR A 376 6.27 18.90 20.31
CA THR A 376 5.84 17.68 19.62
C THR A 376 6.49 17.59 18.23
N PRO A 377 7.10 16.45 17.85
CA PRO A 377 7.54 16.24 16.48
C PRO A 377 6.38 16.45 15.50
N LEU A 378 6.60 17.25 14.44
CA LEU A 378 5.53 17.72 13.55
C LEU A 378 4.70 16.57 12.97
N TRP A 379 5.33 15.45 12.60
CA TRP A 379 4.63 14.27 12.10
C TRP A 379 3.63 13.71 13.12
N ILE A 380 4.02 13.58 14.39
CA ILE A 380 3.13 13.12 15.47
C ILE A 380 2.00 14.12 15.71
N TYR A 381 2.31 15.41 15.68
CA TYR A 381 1.33 16.46 15.88
C TYR A 381 0.24 16.44 14.82
N ILE A 382 0.62 16.28 13.54
CA ILE A 382 -0.29 16.22 12.40
C ILE A 382 -1.16 14.96 12.46
N LEU A 383 -0.59 13.80 12.81
CA LEU A 383 -1.36 12.58 13.01
C LEU A 383 -2.35 12.72 14.18
N ARG A 384 -1.95 13.38 15.27
CA ARG A 384 -2.84 13.61 16.41
C ARG A 384 -3.98 14.59 16.09
N GLU A 385 -3.67 15.62 15.31
CA GLU A 385 -4.66 16.53 14.79
C GLU A 385 -5.69 15.79 13.92
N ALA A 386 -5.25 14.88 13.06
CA ALA A 386 -6.14 14.05 12.24
C ALA A 386 -7.00 13.10 13.08
N GLU A 387 -6.38 12.43 14.04
CA GLU A 387 -7.03 11.53 15.00
C GLU A 387 -8.22 12.22 15.69
N LEU A 388 -7.98 13.41 16.25
CA LEU A 388 -9.01 14.22 16.93
C LEU A 388 -10.13 14.73 16.01
N ASN A 389 -9.97 14.59 14.69
CA ASN A 389 -10.89 15.10 13.67
C ASN A 389 -11.41 14.00 12.73
N GLY A 390 -11.47 12.76 13.22
CA GLY A 390 -12.04 11.63 12.48
C GLY A 390 -11.19 11.20 11.28
N GLY A 391 -9.86 11.22 11.46
CA GLY A 391 -8.91 10.81 10.44
C GLY A 391 -8.72 11.82 9.31
N ARG A 392 -9.00 13.12 9.52
CA ARG A 392 -8.77 14.19 8.53
C ARG A 392 -7.85 15.26 9.06
N LEU A 393 -6.82 15.59 8.29
CA LEU A 393 -5.91 16.69 8.58
C LEU A 393 -6.70 18.01 8.67
N THR A 394 -6.49 18.78 9.73
CA THR A 394 -7.08 20.13 9.89
C THR A 394 -5.97 21.14 10.16
N GLY A 395 -6.22 22.23 10.89
CA GLY A 395 -5.22 23.13 11.47
C GLY A 395 -3.88 23.24 10.73
N VAL A 396 -2.82 22.69 11.32
CA VAL A 396 -1.44 22.73 10.79
C VAL A 396 -1.27 21.79 9.59
N GLY A 397 -1.64 20.52 9.74
CA GLY A 397 -1.36 19.50 8.72
C GLY A 397 -2.11 19.75 7.42
N GLY A 398 -3.39 20.10 7.54
CA GLY A 398 -4.27 20.43 6.44
C GLY A 398 -3.82 21.66 5.69
N ARG A 399 -3.32 22.70 6.39
CA ARG A 399 -2.76 23.90 5.75
C ARG A 399 -1.48 23.57 4.98
N ILE A 400 -0.54 22.83 5.58
CA ILE A 400 0.70 22.44 4.89
C ILE A 400 0.37 21.66 3.62
N VAL A 401 -0.46 20.62 3.71
CA VAL A 401 -0.77 19.75 2.56
C VAL A 401 -1.54 20.51 1.47
N ALA A 402 -2.60 21.25 1.81
CA ALA A 402 -3.40 21.96 0.81
C ALA A 402 -2.61 23.07 0.10
N GLU A 403 -1.77 23.83 0.83
CA GLU A 403 -0.98 24.91 0.24
C GLU A 403 0.13 24.39 -0.68
N VAL A 404 0.81 23.30 -0.32
CA VAL A 404 1.81 22.69 -1.20
C VAL A 404 1.18 22.13 -2.46
N PHE A 405 0.03 21.44 -2.36
CA PHE A 405 -0.70 20.99 -3.54
C PHE A 405 -1.12 22.14 -4.43
N HIS A 406 -1.65 23.23 -3.86
CA HIS A 406 -1.98 24.42 -4.62
C HIS A 406 -0.74 24.97 -5.34
N ARG A 407 0.39 25.11 -4.64
CA ARG A 407 1.61 25.66 -5.25
C ARG A 407 2.18 24.75 -6.34
N ALA A 408 2.16 23.44 -6.14
CA ALA A 408 2.62 22.45 -7.11
C ALA A 408 1.73 22.42 -8.36
N ILE A 409 0.41 22.56 -8.21
CA ILE A 409 -0.52 22.72 -9.34
C ILE A 409 -0.27 24.05 -10.04
N GLU A 410 -0.09 25.15 -9.29
CA GLU A 410 0.23 26.47 -9.83
C GLU A 410 1.56 26.49 -10.58
N GLY A 411 2.54 25.68 -10.17
CA GLY A 411 3.87 25.58 -10.79
C GLY A 411 3.96 24.63 -11.98
N SER A 412 2.99 23.72 -12.13
CA SER A 412 2.96 22.73 -13.22
C SER A 412 2.91 23.37 -14.61
N THR A 413 3.45 22.71 -15.63
CA THR A 413 3.41 23.17 -17.03
C THR A 413 1.98 23.44 -17.48
N TYR A 414 1.04 22.54 -17.14
CA TYR A 414 -0.39 22.72 -17.32
C TYR A 414 -1.02 22.92 -15.95
N SER A 415 -1.86 23.94 -15.77
CA SER A 415 -2.33 24.30 -14.42
C SER A 415 -3.78 24.71 -14.39
N ILE A 416 -4.60 23.95 -13.65
CA ILE A 416 -5.99 24.35 -13.37
C ILE A 416 -6.09 25.55 -12.39
N VAL A 417 -5.01 25.90 -11.68
CA VAL A 417 -4.96 27.09 -10.83
C VAL A 417 -4.74 28.34 -11.68
N ARG A 418 -3.81 28.29 -12.65
CA ARG A 418 -3.59 29.39 -13.60
C ARG A 418 -4.70 29.51 -14.66
N GLU A 419 -5.44 28.42 -14.90
CA GLU A 419 -6.60 28.37 -15.78
C GLU A 419 -7.89 28.02 -15.02
N PRO A 420 -8.39 28.90 -14.12
CA PRO A 420 -9.48 28.58 -13.20
C PRO A 420 -10.83 28.31 -13.87
N HIS A 421 -10.96 28.60 -15.17
CA HIS A 421 -12.14 28.31 -15.98
C HIS A 421 -12.12 26.93 -16.64
N TRP A 422 -10.98 26.24 -16.62
CA TRP A 422 -10.89 24.88 -17.16
C TRP A 422 -11.84 23.95 -16.38
N ARG A 423 -12.44 23.00 -17.08
CA ARG A 423 -13.37 22.00 -16.53
C ARG A 423 -13.05 20.63 -17.09
N PRO A 424 -13.20 19.54 -16.31
CA PRO A 424 -13.03 18.19 -16.82
C PRO A 424 -14.04 17.90 -17.93
N ALA A 425 -13.59 17.11 -18.91
CA ALA A 425 -14.40 16.67 -20.06
C ALA A 425 -14.56 15.14 -20.10
N LEU A 426 -13.84 14.41 -19.26
CA LEU A 426 -13.81 12.95 -19.22
C LEU A 426 -14.60 12.36 -18.05
N GLY A 427 -15.25 13.21 -17.25
CA GLY A 427 -16.12 12.81 -16.14
C GLY A 427 -17.60 12.76 -16.52
N PRO A 428 -18.49 12.46 -15.57
CA PRO A 428 -19.93 12.42 -15.81
C PRO A 428 -20.54 13.79 -16.15
N ASP A 429 -19.89 14.87 -15.71
CA ASP A 429 -20.27 16.26 -16.00
C ASP A 429 -19.03 17.17 -15.96
N THR A 430 -19.24 18.48 -16.18
CA THR A 430 -18.17 19.48 -16.21
C THR A 430 -17.62 19.88 -14.84
N LEU A 431 -18.11 19.32 -13.74
CA LEU A 431 -17.71 19.66 -12.36
C LEU A 431 -17.15 18.45 -11.60
N THR A 432 -17.33 17.25 -12.14
CA THR A 432 -17.00 16.00 -11.49
C THR A 432 -15.92 15.24 -12.26
N PHE A 433 -14.79 14.97 -11.61
CA PHE A 433 -13.83 13.97 -12.10
C PHE A 433 -13.02 13.43 -10.91
N ARG A 434 -13.32 12.19 -10.52
CA ARG A 434 -12.77 11.48 -9.37
C ARG A 434 -11.85 10.35 -9.81
N MET A 435 -11.15 9.71 -8.87
CA MET A 435 -10.30 8.57 -9.18
C MET A 435 -11.11 7.42 -9.81
N VAL A 436 -12.34 7.20 -9.36
CA VAL A 436 -13.26 6.22 -9.97
C VAL A 436 -13.62 6.58 -11.41
N ASP A 437 -13.75 7.87 -11.75
CA ASP A 437 -14.06 8.30 -13.13
C ASP A 437 -12.83 8.10 -14.03
N LEU A 438 -11.61 8.33 -13.52
CA LEU A 438 -10.37 7.96 -14.20
C LEU A 438 -10.32 6.46 -14.50
N LEU A 439 -10.60 5.61 -13.51
CA LEU A 439 -10.60 4.16 -13.68
C LEU A 439 -11.69 3.70 -14.66
N LEU A 440 -12.90 4.26 -14.59
CA LEU A 440 -13.96 3.97 -15.55
C LEU A 440 -13.53 4.36 -16.97
N PHE A 441 -12.87 5.50 -17.17
CA PHE A 441 -12.41 5.89 -18.50
C PHE A 441 -11.26 5.00 -18.99
N ALA A 442 -10.26 4.75 -18.13
CA ALA A 442 -9.09 3.94 -18.45
C ALA A 442 -9.46 2.49 -18.80
N PHE A 443 -10.36 1.89 -18.01
CA PHE A 443 -10.81 0.49 -18.15
C PHE A 443 -12.15 0.37 -18.89
N GLU A 444 -12.53 1.38 -19.68
CA GLU A 444 -13.71 1.36 -20.58
C GLU A 444 -15.05 1.08 -19.86
N GLY A 445 -15.12 1.32 -18.55
CA GLY A 445 -16.27 1.03 -17.70
C GLY A 445 -16.57 -0.47 -17.58
N ARG A 446 -15.63 -1.33 -17.97
CA ARG A 446 -15.79 -2.78 -18.10
C ARG A 446 -15.29 -3.52 -16.86
N ALA A 447 -16.16 -4.36 -16.29
CA ALA A 447 -15.83 -5.18 -15.13
C ALA A 447 -14.67 -6.14 -15.40
N ASP A 448 -14.59 -6.72 -16.61
CA ASP A 448 -13.55 -7.67 -16.99
C ASP A 448 -12.18 -7.03 -17.24
N LEU A 449 -12.11 -5.69 -17.33
CA LEU A 449 -10.83 -4.98 -17.36
C LEU A 449 -10.43 -4.50 -15.95
N LEU A 450 -11.41 -4.12 -15.11
CA LEU A 450 -11.17 -3.73 -13.71
C LEU A 450 -10.86 -4.93 -12.80
N ASN A 451 -11.38 -6.11 -13.15
CA ASN A 451 -11.09 -7.40 -12.55
C ASN A 451 -10.98 -8.46 -13.66
N PRO A 452 -9.82 -8.60 -14.31
CA PRO A 452 -9.62 -9.59 -15.38
C PRO A 452 -9.64 -11.03 -14.88
N LEU A 453 -9.51 -11.23 -13.58
CA LEU A 453 -9.54 -12.55 -12.97
C LEU A 453 -10.98 -13.04 -12.78
N GLY A 454 -11.97 -12.15 -12.90
CA GLY A 454 -13.37 -12.43 -12.64
C GLY A 454 -13.67 -12.56 -11.14
N ASP A 455 -14.96 -12.56 -10.82
CA ASP A 455 -15.43 -12.96 -9.50
C ASP A 455 -15.31 -14.49 -9.36
N GLU A 456 -15.27 -15.01 -8.13
CA GLU A 456 -15.23 -16.46 -7.92
C GLU A 456 -16.41 -17.14 -8.64
N PRO A 457 -16.18 -18.20 -9.46
CA PRO A 457 -17.20 -19.22 -9.60
C PRO A 457 -17.33 -19.90 -8.24
N ALA A 458 -18.56 -19.99 -7.72
CA ALA A 458 -18.88 -20.67 -6.47
C ALA A 458 -18.37 -22.12 -6.47
N GLN A 459 -17.16 -22.34 -5.98
CA GLN A 459 -16.73 -23.63 -5.47
C GLN A 459 -16.33 -23.37 -4.03
N GLU A 460 -17.33 -23.51 -3.17
CA GLU A 460 -17.24 -23.18 -1.75
C GLU A 460 -16.23 -24.11 -1.09
N PHE A 461 -15.05 -23.58 -0.75
CA PHE A 461 -14.11 -24.22 0.17
C PHE A 461 -14.12 -23.41 1.46
N GLU A 462 -14.42 -24.06 2.58
CA GLU A 462 -14.37 -23.42 3.88
C GLU A 462 -13.05 -23.72 4.57
N ILE A 463 -12.47 -22.72 5.25
CA ILE A 463 -11.33 -22.94 6.13
C ILE A 463 -11.80 -23.75 7.34
N ILE A 464 -11.05 -24.80 7.67
CA ILE A 464 -11.34 -25.69 8.78
C ILE A 464 -11.16 -24.92 10.09
N GLU A 465 -12.26 -24.76 10.83
CA GLU A 465 -12.24 -24.21 12.17
C GLU A 465 -11.73 -25.25 13.18
N LEU A 466 -10.63 -24.95 13.88
CA LEU A 466 -10.13 -25.79 14.96
C LEU A 466 -10.40 -25.15 16.32
N ARG A 467 -10.88 -25.97 17.26
CA ARG A 467 -11.10 -25.59 18.67
C ARG A 467 -10.75 -26.76 19.58
N ARG A 468 -10.68 -26.50 20.88
CA ARG A 468 -10.42 -27.53 21.88
C ARG A 468 -11.34 -28.74 21.70
N GLY A 469 -10.72 -29.92 21.73
CA GLY A 469 -11.39 -31.19 21.45
C GLY A 469 -11.25 -31.68 20.01
N ALA A 470 -10.76 -30.84 19.09
CA ALA A 470 -10.35 -31.29 17.75
C ALA A 470 -9.07 -32.14 17.83
N ASP A 471 -8.92 -33.08 16.90
CA ASP A 471 -7.70 -33.87 16.73
C ASP A 471 -7.42 -34.15 15.24
N GLY A 472 -6.24 -34.68 14.96
CA GLY A 472 -5.84 -35.11 13.62
C GLY A 472 -4.83 -34.18 12.93
N PRO A 473 -4.66 -34.33 11.61
CA PRO A 473 -3.53 -33.74 10.90
C PRO A 473 -3.59 -32.21 10.83
N HIS A 474 -4.78 -31.60 10.74
CA HIS A 474 -4.92 -30.14 10.74
C HIS A 474 -4.50 -29.52 12.08
N VAL A 475 -4.76 -30.21 13.20
CA VAL A 475 -4.24 -29.81 14.52
C VAL A 475 -2.72 -29.92 14.56
N LYS A 476 -2.15 -30.96 13.95
CA LYS A 476 -0.69 -31.14 13.89
C LYS A 476 -0.03 -30.04 13.03
N ILE A 477 -0.65 -29.64 11.92
CA ILE A 477 -0.23 -28.50 11.10
C ILE A 477 -0.24 -27.21 11.93
N LEU A 478 -1.34 -26.92 12.63
CA LEU A 478 -1.47 -25.79 13.55
C LEU A 478 -0.33 -25.78 14.59
N GLN A 479 -0.09 -26.91 15.25
CA GLN A 479 0.93 -27.04 16.29
C GLN A 479 2.35 -26.80 15.75
N HIS A 480 2.66 -27.26 14.53
CA HIS A 480 3.92 -26.94 13.86
C HIS A 480 4.05 -25.45 13.55
N LEU A 481 2.98 -24.80 13.06
CA LEU A 481 3.00 -23.35 12.82
C LEU A 481 3.16 -22.56 14.13
N LEU A 482 2.50 -22.96 15.21
CA LEU A 482 2.69 -22.36 16.55
C LEU A 482 4.14 -22.55 17.05
N ARG A 483 4.74 -23.73 16.88
CA ARG A 483 6.16 -23.96 17.21
C ARG A 483 7.10 -23.09 16.36
N ALA A 484 6.77 -22.89 15.09
CA ALA A 484 7.50 -21.95 14.23
C ALA A 484 7.43 -20.50 14.77
N ARG A 485 6.34 -20.16 15.45
CA ARG A 485 6.14 -18.91 16.21
C ARG A 485 6.67 -18.96 17.65
N ARG A 486 7.57 -19.91 17.95
CA ARG A 486 8.26 -20.06 19.25
C ARG A 486 7.36 -20.43 20.43
N PHE A 487 6.17 -20.97 20.18
CA PHE A 487 5.36 -21.55 21.25
C PHE A 487 5.88 -22.93 21.64
N ASP A 488 6.09 -23.14 22.93
CA ASP A 488 6.55 -24.41 23.47
C ASP A 488 5.37 -25.38 23.66
N LEU A 489 5.20 -26.27 22.68
CA LEU A 489 4.20 -27.33 22.69
C LEU A 489 4.64 -28.53 21.85
N VAL A 490 4.01 -29.68 22.11
CA VAL A 490 4.20 -30.89 21.32
C VAL A 490 3.24 -30.89 20.13
N ALA A 491 3.76 -31.24 18.95
CA ALA A 491 2.94 -31.45 17.75
C ALA A 491 2.37 -32.88 17.73
N ASP A 492 1.47 -33.19 18.66
CA ASP A 492 0.84 -34.51 18.85
C ASP A 492 -0.44 -34.71 18.02
N GLY A 493 -0.96 -33.64 17.41
CA GLY A 493 -2.22 -33.65 16.67
C GLY A 493 -3.46 -33.59 17.56
N ILE A 494 -3.34 -33.22 18.85
CA ILE A 494 -4.47 -33.12 19.79
C ILE A 494 -4.65 -31.67 20.24
N PHE A 495 -5.84 -31.09 20.02
CA PHE A 495 -6.14 -29.73 20.42
C PHE A 495 -6.60 -29.74 21.89
N GLY A 496 -5.63 -29.94 22.78
CA GLY A 496 -5.81 -29.93 24.24
C GLY A 496 -5.68 -28.53 24.87
N PRO A 497 -5.72 -28.44 26.21
CA PRO A 497 -5.59 -27.18 26.94
C PRO A 497 -4.30 -26.40 26.63
N VAL A 498 -3.19 -27.10 26.38
CA VAL A 498 -1.90 -26.47 26.04
C VAL A 498 -1.96 -25.80 24.66
N THR A 499 -2.56 -26.48 23.67
CA THR A 499 -2.76 -25.89 22.33
C THR A 499 -3.74 -24.73 22.38
N GLU A 500 -4.84 -24.83 23.13
CA GLU A 500 -5.78 -23.71 23.31
C GLU A 500 -5.10 -22.49 23.94
N GLN A 501 -4.30 -22.69 24.99
CA GLN A 501 -3.55 -21.60 25.62
C GLN A 501 -2.54 -20.97 24.65
N ALA A 502 -1.86 -21.77 23.85
CA ALA A 502 -0.95 -21.28 22.81
C ALA A 502 -1.68 -20.48 21.74
N VAL A 503 -2.85 -20.95 21.27
CA VAL A 503 -3.69 -20.22 20.30
C VAL A 503 -4.17 -18.90 20.88
N ARG A 504 -4.70 -18.87 22.12
CA ARG A 504 -5.14 -17.61 22.75
C ARG A 504 -4.00 -16.62 22.91
N ARG A 505 -2.82 -17.09 23.33
CA ARG A 505 -1.63 -16.23 23.45
C ARG A 505 -1.15 -15.76 22.07
N PHE A 506 -1.20 -16.61 21.06
CA PHE A 506 -0.91 -16.23 19.68
C PHE A 506 -1.89 -15.15 19.20
N GLN A 507 -3.19 -15.35 19.36
CA GLN A 507 -4.22 -14.36 19.01
C GLN A 507 -3.97 -13.02 19.71
N GLY A 508 -3.67 -13.04 21.01
CA GLY A 508 -3.29 -11.84 21.77
C GLY A 508 -2.03 -11.17 21.23
N ASN A 509 -0.98 -11.94 20.92
CA ASN A 509 0.25 -11.45 20.30
C ASN A 509 0.05 -10.94 18.86
N GLN A 510 -1.06 -11.25 18.21
CA GLN A 510 -1.37 -10.82 16.84
C GLN A 510 -2.45 -9.73 16.80
N GLY A 511 -2.93 -9.26 17.96
CA GLY A 511 -3.98 -8.23 18.02
C GLY A 511 -5.32 -8.67 17.42
N ILE A 512 -5.63 -9.97 17.38
CA ILE A 512 -6.90 -10.51 16.88
C ILE A 512 -7.78 -11.03 18.03
N THR A 513 -9.06 -11.30 17.76
CA THR A 513 -10.01 -11.80 18.77
C THR A 513 -9.46 -13.03 19.50
N VAL A 514 -9.36 -12.95 20.84
CA VAL A 514 -8.80 -14.00 21.70
C VAL A 514 -9.88 -14.99 22.15
N ASP A 515 -10.43 -15.73 21.19
CA ASP A 515 -11.50 -16.71 21.42
C ASP A 515 -11.00 -18.15 21.60
N GLY A 516 -9.72 -18.42 21.33
CA GLY A 516 -9.13 -19.77 21.36
C GLY A 516 -9.54 -20.65 20.18
N ILE A 517 -10.18 -20.06 19.15
CA ILE A 517 -10.66 -20.71 17.94
C ILE A 517 -9.74 -20.35 16.78
N VAL A 518 -9.30 -21.36 16.04
CA VAL A 518 -8.48 -21.18 14.83
C VAL A 518 -9.38 -21.16 13.61
N GLY A 519 -9.96 -19.99 13.33
CA GLY A 519 -10.72 -19.70 12.12
C GLY A 519 -9.87 -19.01 11.03
N PRO A 520 -10.50 -18.52 9.94
CA PRO A 520 -9.83 -17.88 8.80
C PRO A 520 -8.76 -16.85 9.17
N VAL A 521 -9.11 -15.94 10.08
CA VAL A 521 -8.21 -14.87 10.53
C VAL A 521 -7.00 -15.45 11.26
N THR A 522 -7.21 -16.33 12.25
CA THR A 522 -6.12 -16.96 13.01
C THR A 522 -5.19 -17.77 12.09
N TRP A 523 -5.74 -18.51 11.12
CA TRP A 523 -4.94 -19.24 10.13
C TRP A 523 -4.09 -18.33 9.25
N SER A 524 -4.67 -17.27 8.69
CA SER A 524 -3.93 -16.32 7.84
C SER A 524 -2.71 -15.75 8.56
N ARG A 525 -2.83 -15.46 9.86
CA ARG A 525 -1.75 -14.95 10.70
C ARG A 525 -0.69 -16.00 11.00
N LEU A 526 -1.01 -17.29 10.97
CA LEU A 526 -0.07 -18.39 11.23
C LEU A 526 0.78 -18.77 10.02
N PHE A 527 0.35 -18.42 8.81
CA PHE A 527 1.03 -18.82 7.58
C PHE A 527 2.46 -18.28 7.51
N ILE A 528 3.37 -19.10 7.02
CA ILE A 528 4.80 -18.79 6.87
C ILE A 528 5.19 -19.25 5.48
N LEU A 529 5.66 -18.32 4.63
CA LEU A 529 6.13 -18.69 3.30
C LEU A 529 7.30 -19.67 3.44
N VAL A 530 7.18 -20.83 2.79
CA VAL A 530 8.25 -21.82 2.70
C VAL A 530 8.40 -22.29 1.25
N ARG A 531 9.65 -22.53 0.84
CA ARG A 531 10.04 -22.95 -0.51
C ARG A 531 11.27 -23.82 -0.44
N ARG A 532 11.76 -24.30 -1.59
CA ARG A 532 13.00 -25.08 -1.66
C ARG A 532 14.14 -24.41 -0.89
N GLY A 533 14.78 -25.18 0.00
CA GLY A 533 15.85 -24.72 0.89
C GLY A 533 15.38 -24.10 2.21
N SER A 534 14.07 -23.88 2.41
CA SER A 534 13.51 -23.57 3.73
C SER A 534 13.71 -24.76 4.69
N ILE A 535 13.93 -24.45 5.97
CA ILE A 535 14.04 -25.45 7.03
C ILE A 535 13.15 -25.10 8.22
N GLY A 536 12.78 -26.09 9.03
CA GLY A 536 12.17 -25.88 10.35
C GLY A 536 10.72 -26.36 10.47
N GLU A 537 10.00 -25.80 11.44
CA GLU A 537 8.68 -26.29 11.86
C GLU A 537 7.58 -26.02 10.83
N ALA A 538 7.61 -24.88 10.15
CA ALA A 538 6.65 -24.58 9.07
C ALA A 538 6.73 -25.60 7.93
N VAL A 539 7.96 -26.03 7.57
CA VAL A 539 8.18 -27.08 6.58
C VAL A 539 7.60 -28.42 7.05
N ARG A 540 7.73 -28.77 8.33
CA ARG A 540 7.08 -29.97 8.88
C ARG A 540 5.57 -29.90 8.76
N GLY A 541 4.96 -28.74 9.00
CA GLY A 541 3.54 -28.50 8.76
C GLY A 541 3.14 -28.78 7.30
N VAL A 542 3.91 -28.30 6.34
CA VAL A 542 3.70 -28.60 4.91
C VAL A 542 3.82 -30.10 4.63
N GLN A 543 4.89 -30.74 5.07
CA GLN A 543 5.13 -32.17 4.84
C GLN A 543 4.01 -33.02 5.44
N VAL A 544 3.49 -32.67 6.63
CA VAL A 544 2.31 -33.31 7.24
C VAL A 544 1.09 -33.20 6.31
N ARG A 545 0.83 -32.02 5.74
CA ARG A 545 -0.28 -31.82 4.80
C ARG A 545 -0.09 -32.63 3.51
N MET A 546 1.09 -32.55 2.90
CA MET A 546 1.37 -33.23 1.63
C MET A 546 1.21 -34.74 1.77
N ASN A 547 1.59 -35.31 2.92
CA ASN A 547 1.44 -36.73 3.20
C ASN A 547 -0.01 -37.21 3.34
N LEU A 548 -1.00 -36.31 3.45
CA LEU A 548 -2.41 -36.71 3.47
C LEU A 548 -2.91 -37.22 2.11
N ARG A 549 -2.19 -36.92 1.02
CA ARG A 549 -2.58 -37.28 -0.35
C ARG A 549 -1.62 -38.25 -1.03
N GLN A 550 -0.51 -38.59 -0.39
CA GLN A 550 0.52 -39.43 -0.98
C GLN A 550 0.33 -40.89 -0.59
N ALA A 551 0.45 -41.77 -1.58
CA ALA A 551 0.51 -43.21 -1.34
C ALA A 551 1.82 -43.61 -0.63
N ASP A 552 2.92 -42.95 -1.02
CA ASP A 552 4.25 -43.10 -0.42
C ASP A 552 4.65 -41.79 0.29
N PRO A 553 4.49 -41.68 1.61
CA PRO A 553 4.75 -40.44 2.34
C PRO A 553 6.21 -39.99 2.28
N ILE A 554 6.42 -38.69 2.07
CA ILE A 554 7.74 -38.05 2.23
C ILE A 554 8.10 -37.94 3.71
N ALA A 555 9.40 -37.85 4.02
CA ALA A 555 9.87 -37.64 5.38
C ALA A 555 9.37 -36.29 5.94
N VAL A 556 8.94 -36.28 7.20
CA VAL A 556 8.61 -35.04 7.94
C VAL A 556 9.84 -34.60 8.73
N ASP A 557 10.91 -34.27 8.01
CA ASP A 557 12.22 -33.91 8.55
C ASP A 557 12.41 -32.41 8.75
N GLY A 558 11.50 -31.60 8.20
CA GLY A 558 11.57 -30.15 8.19
C GLY A 558 12.61 -29.58 7.24
N ASP A 559 13.06 -30.34 6.24
CA ASP A 559 13.86 -29.85 5.12
C ASP A 559 12.98 -29.76 3.86
N PHE A 560 12.88 -28.56 3.29
CA PHE A 560 12.15 -28.34 2.05
C PHE A 560 13.06 -28.68 0.87
N GLY A 561 13.33 -29.97 0.73
CA GLY A 561 14.11 -30.54 -0.37
C GLY A 561 13.29 -30.79 -1.64
N PRO A 562 13.90 -31.38 -2.69
CA PRO A 562 13.24 -31.64 -3.98
C PRO A 562 11.97 -32.48 -3.89
N LEU A 563 11.90 -33.42 -2.95
CA LEU A 563 10.70 -34.26 -2.74
C LEU A 563 9.54 -33.46 -2.14
N THR A 564 9.83 -32.58 -1.18
CA THR A 564 8.83 -31.66 -0.61
C THR A 564 8.34 -30.68 -1.68
N GLU A 565 9.24 -30.14 -2.50
CA GLU A 565 8.88 -29.26 -3.63
C GLU A 565 7.97 -29.96 -4.63
N GLN A 566 8.30 -31.19 -5.05
CA GLN A 566 7.46 -31.95 -5.96
C GLN A 566 6.07 -32.22 -5.36
N ALA A 567 6.02 -32.64 -4.09
CA ALA A 567 4.74 -32.92 -3.42
C ALA A 567 3.85 -31.66 -3.30
N VAL A 568 4.46 -30.50 -3.08
CA VAL A 568 3.74 -29.21 -3.07
C VAL A 568 3.19 -28.88 -4.45
N ARG A 569 3.98 -29.05 -5.52
CA ARG A 569 3.51 -28.86 -6.91
C ARG A 569 2.35 -29.79 -7.25
N ASP A 570 2.45 -31.06 -6.86
CA ASP A 570 1.38 -32.04 -7.06
C ASP A 570 0.11 -31.65 -6.30
N PHE A 571 0.25 -31.19 -5.06
CA PHE A 571 -0.87 -30.68 -4.26
C PHE A 571 -1.52 -29.44 -4.90
N GLN A 572 -0.71 -28.47 -5.31
CA GLN A 572 -1.17 -27.25 -5.94
C GLN A 572 -1.95 -27.54 -7.23
N THR A 573 -1.39 -28.40 -8.08
CA THR A 573 -2.04 -28.90 -9.29
C THR A 573 -3.38 -29.56 -8.95
N GLY A 574 -3.40 -30.44 -7.94
CA GLY A 574 -4.62 -31.13 -7.51
C GLY A 574 -5.69 -30.22 -6.89
N GLU A 575 -5.29 -29.09 -6.30
CA GLU A 575 -6.19 -28.07 -5.75
C GLU A 575 -6.65 -27.03 -6.77
N GLY A 576 -6.13 -27.08 -8.01
CA GLY A 576 -6.41 -26.07 -9.01
C GLY A 576 -5.89 -24.69 -8.58
N ILE A 577 -4.69 -24.63 -8.01
CA ILE A 577 -3.96 -23.39 -7.71
C ILE A 577 -2.57 -23.43 -8.38
N GLU A 578 -1.87 -22.30 -8.40
CA GLU A 578 -0.54 -22.17 -9.00
C GLU A 578 0.43 -23.23 -8.47
N SER A 579 1.06 -24.00 -9.38
CA SER A 579 2.00 -25.09 -9.07
C SER A 579 3.46 -24.61 -9.08
N ASP A 580 3.75 -23.55 -8.32
CA ASP A 580 5.08 -22.90 -8.22
C ASP A 580 6.07 -23.64 -7.29
N GLY A 581 5.61 -24.62 -6.52
CA GLY A 581 6.42 -25.32 -5.51
C GLY A 581 6.71 -24.50 -4.25
N ILE A 582 6.05 -23.34 -4.10
CA ILE A 582 6.13 -22.42 -2.97
C ILE A 582 4.84 -22.52 -2.17
N VAL A 583 4.96 -22.67 -0.85
CA VAL A 583 3.79 -22.64 0.04
C VAL A 583 3.61 -21.21 0.57
N GLY A 584 2.98 -20.37 -0.26
CA GLY A 584 2.47 -19.05 0.10
C GLY A 584 1.06 -19.11 0.73
N PRO A 585 0.40 -17.97 0.98
CA PRO A 585 -0.92 -17.92 1.63
C PRO A 585 -2.01 -18.69 0.89
N VAL A 586 -1.98 -18.69 -0.44
CA VAL A 586 -2.96 -19.42 -1.27
C VAL A 586 -2.82 -20.93 -1.03
N THR A 587 -1.59 -21.44 -1.17
CA THR A 587 -1.28 -22.85 -0.90
C THR A 587 -1.61 -23.21 0.55
N TRP A 588 -1.22 -22.38 1.52
CA TRP A 588 -1.54 -22.59 2.93
C TRP A 588 -3.05 -22.60 3.21
N ARG A 589 -3.82 -21.71 2.59
CA ARG A 589 -5.28 -21.70 2.71
C ARG A 589 -5.85 -23.02 2.22
N ARG A 590 -5.44 -23.49 1.03
CA ARG A 590 -5.83 -24.81 0.54
C ARG A 590 -5.36 -25.95 1.43
N CYS A 591 -4.22 -25.80 2.11
CA CYS A 591 -3.74 -26.79 3.09
C CYS A 591 -4.69 -26.95 4.28
N VAL A 592 -5.46 -25.93 4.63
CA VAL A 592 -6.34 -25.88 5.81
C VAL A 592 -7.82 -25.69 5.46
N SER A 593 -8.20 -25.91 4.20
CA SER A 593 -9.59 -25.85 3.74
C SER A 593 -10.15 -27.24 3.39
N GLN A 594 -11.47 -27.33 3.40
CA GLN A 594 -12.25 -28.48 2.95
C GLN A 594 -13.36 -28.04 1.98
N PRO A 595 -13.82 -28.91 1.06
CA PRO A 595 -14.98 -28.62 0.24
C PRO A 595 -16.22 -28.42 1.12
N VAL A 596 -17.02 -27.40 0.86
CA VAL A 596 -18.34 -27.25 1.49
C VAL A 596 -19.25 -28.32 0.93
N VAL A 597 -19.80 -29.14 1.83
CA VAL A 597 -20.82 -30.14 1.47
C VAL A 597 -22.17 -29.44 1.54
N PRO A 598 -22.94 -29.34 0.44
CA PRO A 598 -24.29 -28.78 0.51
C PRO A 598 -25.13 -29.60 1.49
N GLY A 599 -25.66 -28.92 2.51
CA GLY A 599 -26.50 -29.51 3.56
C GLY A 599 -27.92 -29.82 3.13
#